data_AF-A0AAP0KHV1-F1
#
_entry.id   AF-A0AAP0KHV1-F1
#
_cell.length_a   1.000
_cell.length_b   1.000
_cell.length_c   1.000
_cell.angle_alpha   90.00
_cell.angle_beta   90.00
_cell.angle_gamma   90.00
#
_symmetry.space_group_name_H-M   'P 1'
#
loop_
_entity.id
_entity.type
_entity.pdbx_description
1 polymer ?
#
loop_
_entity_poly.entity_id
_entity_poly.type
_entity_poly.pdbx_seq_one_letter_code
_entity_poly.pdbx_strand_id
1 'polypeptide(L)'
;MLWRSIDPAFVISAFSFCRIGFVTQDDLLLPQLTVEETLVFAAFLRLPSNMSKQQKLLRVNMVIKELGLERCRGTRVGGAFVKGISGGERKRTSIGYEILIDPSLLLLDEPTSGLDSTSANRILRILQGIAEAGRTVITTIHQPSSRMFRMFDKLLLISEGCPVYYGKARESMDYFSSMRFIPQIPMNPAEFLLDLATGQVNDISVPDDLQSTRSSPEFERDVIKVAEFLSQVNIAMSLISY
;
A
#
# COMPACT_ATOMS: atom_id res chain seq x y z
N MET A 1 5.13 -23.51 -30.31
CA MET A 1 6.40 -22.77 -30.14
C MET A 1 6.65 -22.67 -28.63
N LEU A 2 7.53 -23.55 -28.14
CA LEU A 2 8.17 -23.69 -26.80
C LEU A 2 7.61 -22.87 -25.61
N TRP A 3 6.70 -23.46 -24.83
CA TRP A 3 6.58 -23.16 -23.39
C TRP A 3 7.74 -23.85 -22.67
N ARG A 4 8.78 -23.11 -22.30
CA ARG A 4 9.81 -23.62 -21.38
C ARG A 4 9.26 -23.54 -19.96
N SER A 5 9.15 -24.71 -19.32
CA SER A 5 8.90 -24.87 -17.89
C SER A 5 9.79 -23.91 -17.10
N ILE A 6 9.16 -22.99 -16.37
CA ILE A 6 9.88 -22.19 -15.37
C ILE A 6 10.34 -23.18 -14.31
N ASP A 7 11.66 -23.29 -14.11
CA ASP A 7 12.24 -24.20 -13.14
C ASP A 7 11.79 -23.78 -11.72
N PRO A 8 11.08 -24.64 -10.97
CA PRO A 8 10.68 -24.34 -9.59
C PRO A 8 11.89 -24.00 -8.71
N ALA A 9 13.07 -24.55 -9.00
CA ALA A 9 14.29 -24.23 -8.28
C ALA A 9 14.78 -22.80 -8.55
N PHE A 10 14.53 -22.24 -9.74
CA PHE A 10 14.82 -20.84 -10.06
C PHE A 10 13.86 -19.89 -9.33
N VAL A 11 12.59 -20.23 -9.23
CA VAL A 11 11.61 -19.47 -8.45
C VAL A 11 11.98 -19.50 -6.96
N ILE A 12 12.26 -20.68 -6.42
CA ILE A 12 12.68 -20.84 -5.01
C ILE A 12 14.02 -20.15 -4.74
N SER A 13 14.97 -20.19 -5.68
CA SER A 13 16.26 -19.49 -5.59
C SER A 13 16.09 -17.96 -5.66
N ALA A 14 15.20 -17.45 -6.51
CA ALA A 14 14.87 -16.02 -6.58
C ALA A 14 14.15 -15.53 -5.31
N PHE A 15 13.30 -16.35 -4.71
CA PHE A 15 12.67 -16.07 -3.41
C PHE A 15 13.65 -16.23 -2.24
N SER A 16 14.71 -17.03 -2.37
CA SER A 16 15.74 -17.22 -1.34
C SER A 16 16.56 -15.95 -1.03
N PHE A 17 16.49 -14.93 -1.89
CA PHE A 17 17.10 -13.61 -1.68
C PHE A 17 16.10 -12.49 -1.39
N CYS A 18 14.79 -12.75 -1.53
CA CYS A 18 13.76 -11.72 -1.37
C CYS A 18 13.38 -11.61 0.11
N ARG A 19 14.02 -10.68 0.83
CA ARG A 19 13.55 -10.31 2.17
C ARG A 19 12.29 -9.49 1.99
N ILE A 20 11.17 -10.03 2.46
CA ILE A 20 9.88 -9.34 2.50
C ILE A 20 9.73 -8.70 3.88
N GLY A 21 9.42 -7.41 3.93
CA GLY A 21 8.97 -6.73 5.13
C GLY A 21 7.45 -6.63 5.13
N PHE A 22 6.80 -6.88 6.25
CA PHE A 22 5.34 -6.77 6.38
C PHE A 22 4.98 -5.93 7.59
N VAL A 23 4.33 -4.79 7.35
CA VAL A 23 3.83 -3.87 8.37
C VAL A 23 2.33 -4.08 8.50
N THR A 24 1.89 -4.53 9.67
CA THR A 24 0.48 -4.73 10.00
C THR A 24 -0.24 -3.40 10.27
N GLN A 25 -1.58 -3.43 10.18
CA GLN A 25 -2.43 -2.30 10.55
C GLN A 25 -2.23 -1.91 12.02
N ASP A 26 -2.18 -2.88 12.93
CA ASP A 26 -1.82 -2.67 14.33
C ASP A 26 -0.30 -2.63 14.53
N ASP A 27 0.17 -1.67 15.32
CA ASP A 27 1.60 -1.53 15.64
C ASP A 27 2.00 -2.49 16.79
N LEU A 28 2.55 -3.64 16.44
CA LEU A 28 2.99 -4.67 17.40
C LEU A 28 4.39 -4.37 17.98
N LEU A 29 4.49 -3.33 18.80
CA LEU A 29 5.73 -2.90 19.45
C LEU A 29 5.65 -3.04 20.97
N LEU A 30 6.79 -3.31 21.62
CA LEU A 30 6.87 -3.44 23.09
C LEU A 30 6.75 -2.05 23.77
N PRO A 31 5.70 -1.80 24.57
CA PRO A 31 5.45 -0.47 25.14
C PRO A 31 6.55 0.05 26.08
N GLN A 32 7.29 -0.86 26.71
CA GLN A 32 8.29 -0.53 27.75
C GLN A 32 9.63 -0.07 27.16
N LEU A 33 9.91 -0.44 25.91
CA LEU A 33 11.15 -0.10 25.23
C LEU A 33 11.05 1.29 24.61
N THR A 34 12.20 1.94 24.48
CA THR A 34 12.36 3.14 23.64
C THR A 34 12.34 2.80 22.16
N VAL A 35 12.12 3.80 21.31
CA VAL A 35 12.22 3.66 19.85
C VAL A 35 13.57 3.08 19.45
N GLU A 36 14.66 3.60 20.02
CA GLU A 36 16.02 3.13 19.75
C GLU A 36 16.23 1.70 20.24
N GLU A 37 15.85 1.39 21.48
CA GLU A 37 15.97 0.02 22.03
C GLU A 37 15.19 -1.00 21.18
N THR A 38 14.00 -0.62 20.71
CA THR A 38 13.17 -1.47 19.85
C THR A 38 13.90 -1.80 18.54
N LEU A 39 14.46 -0.79 17.87
CA LEU A 39 15.19 -0.98 16.62
C LEU A 39 16.54 -1.68 16.81
N VAL A 40 17.25 -1.39 17.90
CA VAL A 40 18.48 -2.09 18.28
C VAL A 40 18.19 -3.56 18.53
N PHE A 41 17.16 -3.87 19.33
CA PHE A 41 16.76 -5.24 19.61
C PHE A 41 16.45 -6.01 18.31
N ALA A 42 15.65 -5.41 17.42
CA ALA A 42 15.35 -5.97 16.11
C ALA A 42 16.61 -6.19 15.25
N ALA A 43 17.51 -5.20 15.23
CA ALA A 43 18.74 -5.26 14.45
C ALA A 43 19.67 -6.41 14.91
N PHE A 44 19.80 -6.65 16.21
CA PHE A 44 20.66 -7.72 16.70
C PHE A 44 20.10 -9.10 16.38
N LEU A 45 18.78 -9.26 16.37
CA LEU A 45 18.11 -10.52 16.06
C LEU A 45 17.99 -10.81 14.56
N ARG A 46 17.67 -9.78 13.75
CA ARG A 46 17.30 -9.96 12.34
C ARG A 46 18.44 -9.65 11.36
N LEU A 47 19.44 -8.84 11.73
CA LEU A 47 20.57 -8.56 10.84
C LEU A 47 21.59 -9.71 10.86
N PRO A 48 22.27 -9.96 9.73
CA PRO A 48 23.26 -11.02 9.58
C PRO A 48 24.28 -11.08 10.73
N SER A 49 24.67 -12.29 11.12
CA SER A 49 25.65 -12.52 12.20
C SER A 49 27.07 -12.06 11.82
N ASN A 50 27.39 -12.01 10.53
CA ASN A 50 28.66 -11.49 10.02
C ASN A 50 28.75 -9.95 10.08
N MET A 51 27.66 -9.25 10.41
CA MET A 51 27.66 -7.81 10.60
C MET A 51 28.13 -7.46 12.02
N SER A 52 29.13 -6.58 12.13
CA SER A 52 29.68 -6.17 13.42
C SER A 52 28.66 -5.41 14.27
N LYS A 53 28.88 -5.38 15.59
CA LYS A 53 28.04 -4.60 16.52
C LYS A 53 27.92 -3.14 16.07
N GLN A 54 29.03 -2.52 15.68
CA GLN A 54 29.05 -1.14 15.20
C GLN A 54 28.24 -0.98 13.92
N GLN A 55 28.35 -1.89 12.95
CA GLN A 55 27.58 -1.84 11.71
C GLN A 55 26.07 -1.96 11.95
N LYS A 56 25.65 -2.86 12.86
CA LYS A 56 24.23 -2.99 13.24
C LYS A 56 23.69 -1.69 13.86
N LEU A 57 24.44 -1.07 14.77
CA LEU A 57 24.07 0.21 15.38
C LEU A 57 24.05 1.37 14.36
N LEU A 58 24.99 1.38 13.41
CA LEU A 58 24.99 2.36 12.31
C LEU A 58 23.73 2.21 11.45
N ARG A 59 23.33 0.98 11.11
CA ARG A 59 22.08 0.72 10.37
C ARG A 59 20.86 1.24 11.12
N VAL A 60 20.78 1.01 12.43
CA VAL A 60 19.70 1.55 13.28
C VAL A 60 19.66 3.08 13.23
N ASN A 61 20.81 3.75 13.39
CA ASN A 61 20.88 5.21 13.32
C ASN A 61 20.45 5.75 11.95
N MET A 62 20.80 5.06 10.86
CA MET A 62 20.33 5.43 9.51
C MET A 62 18.81 5.34 9.40
N VAL A 63 18.20 4.25 9.88
CA VAL A 63 16.74 4.06 9.85
C VAL A 63 16.02 5.09 10.72
N ILE A 64 16.52 5.39 11.91
CA ILE A 64 15.96 6.44 12.78
C ILE A 64 15.94 7.79 12.05
N LYS A 65 17.03 8.12 11.34
CA LYS A 65 17.15 9.37 10.57
C LYS A 65 16.23 9.40 9.36
N GLU A 66 16.21 8.33 8.58
CA GLU A 66 15.37 8.18 7.39
C GLU A 66 13.87 8.38 7.71
N LEU A 67 13.45 7.88 8.87
CA LEU A 67 12.07 7.98 9.33
C LEU A 67 11.78 9.26 10.13
N GLY A 68 12.78 10.10 10.37
CA GLY A 68 12.63 11.34 11.14
C GLY A 68 12.21 11.09 12.60
N LEU A 69 12.79 10.08 13.24
CA LEU A 69 12.53 9.63 14.61
C LEU A 69 13.58 10.13 15.62
N GLU A 70 14.51 10.99 15.21
CA GLU A 70 15.64 11.41 16.05
C GLU A 70 15.20 12.09 17.34
N ARG A 71 14.13 12.90 17.28
CA ARG A 71 13.60 13.63 18.44
C ARG A 71 13.00 12.71 19.50
N CYS A 72 12.47 11.55 19.09
CA CYS A 72 11.79 10.61 19.98
C CYS A 72 12.56 9.29 20.18
N ARG A 73 13.82 9.21 19.71
CA ARG A 73 14.65 7.99 19.78
C ARG A 73 14.74 7.38 21.19
N GLY A 74 14.89 8.23 22.21
CA GLY A 74 15.00 7.84 23.62
C GLY A 74 13.67 7.83 24.36
N THR A 75 12.55 8.05 23.66
CA THR A 75 11.21 8.03 24.25
C THR A 75 10.65 6.62 24.16
N ARG A 76 9.97 6.18 25.23
CA ARG A 76 9.26 4.89 25.24
C ARG A 76 8.18 4.86 24.16
N VAL A 77 8.02 3.71 23.51
CA VAL A 77 6.94 3.49 22.53
C VAL A 77 5.58 3.70 23.19
N GLY A 78 5.41 3.20 24.42
CA GLY A 78 4.13 3.30 25.14
C GLY A 78 3.02 2.50 24.50
N GLY A 79 1.80 2.65 25.03
CA GLY A 79 0.61 1.93 24.60
C GLY A 79 -0.64 2.53 25.23
N ALA A 80 -1.75 1.78 25.25
CA ALA A 80 -3.02 2.27 25.80
C ALA A 80 -2.92 2.71 27.27
N PHE A 81 -2.07 2.04 28.06
CA PHE A 81 -1.94 2.26 29.51
C PHE A 81 -0.70 3.08 29.89
N VAL A 82 0.26 3.26 28.99
CA VAL A 82 1.54 3.92 29.26
C VAL A 82 1.77 4.99 28.20
N LYS A 83 1.86 6.25 28.62
CA LYS A 83 2.16 7.35 27.71
C LYS A 83 3.52 7.13 27.05
N GLY A 84 3.57 7.29 25.73
CA GLY A 84 4.77 7.17 24.92
C GLY A 84 4.76 8.13 23.74
N ILE A 85 5.33 7.68 22.63
CA ILE A 85 5.35 8.42 21.36
C ILE A 85 3.94 8.56 20.74
N SER A 86 3.79 9.51 19.83
CA SER A 86 2.54 9.71 19.07
C SER A 86 2.22 8.53 18.14
N GLY A 87 0.96 8.42 17.69
CA GLY A 87 0.55 7.38 16.74
C GLY A 87 1.37 7.38 15.45
N GLY A 88 1.64 8.56 14.87
CA GLY A 88 2.46 8.68 13.67
C GLY A 88 3.95 8.35 13.90
N GLU A 89 4.49 8.59 15.09
CA GLU A 89 5.84 8.13 15.46
C GLU A 89 5.88 6.63 15.67
N ARG A 90 4.85 6.05 16.28
CA ARG A 90 4.71 4.61 16.50
C ARG A 90 4.61 3.86 15.17
N LYS A 91 3.76 4.32 14.25
CA LYS A 91 3.66 3.75 12.91
C LYS A 91 4.98 3.82 12.14
N ARG A 92 5.69 4.96 12.22
CA ARG A 92 7.05 5.08 11.66
C ARG A 92 8.03 4.11 12.31
N THR A 93 7.96 3.92 13.63
CA THR A 93 8.80 2.93 14.32
C THR A 93 8.50 1.51 13.83
N SER A 94 7.24 1.17 13.59
CA SER A 94 6.80 -0.10 13.01
C SER A 94 7.36 -0.32 11.60
N ILE A 95 7.31 0.70 10.73
CA ILE A 95 7.97 0.69 9.41
C ILE A 95 9.48 0.49 9.57
N GLY A 96 10.10 1.23 10.49
CA GLY A 96 11.52 1.10 10.84
C GLY A 96 11.93 -0.31 11.21
N TYR A 97 11.11 -0.96 12.02
CA TYR A 97 11.31 -2.35 12.45
C TYR A 97 11.43 -3.31 11.25
N GLU A 98 10.61 -3.11 10.21
CA GLU A 98 10.64 -3.94 8.99
C GLU A 98 11.73 -3.53 8.00
N ILE A 99 12.00 -2.25 7.80
CA ILE A 99 13.02 -1.81 6.82
C ILE A 99 14.46 -2.00 7.31
N LEU A 100 14.68 -2.28 8.60
CA LEU A 100 16.00 -2.56 9.16
C LEU A 100 16.76 -3.63 8.37
N ILE A 101 16.06 -4.69 7.95
CA ILE A 101 16.64 -5.81 7.20
C ILE A 101 16.87 -5.52 5.71
N ASP A 102 16.58 -4.30 5.26
CA ASP A 102 16.67 -3.85 3.88
C ASP A 102 15.88 -4.76 2.91
N PRO A 103 14.55 -4.87 3.09
CA PRO A 103 13.73 -5.73 2.26
C PRO A 103 13.63 -5.18 0.82
N SER A 104 13.65 -6.08 -0.16
CA SER A 104 13.41 -5.74 -1.57
C SER A 104 11.91 -5.49 -1.86
N LEU A 105 11.03 -6.06 -1.03
CA LEU A 105 9.58 -5.89 -1.08
C LEU A 105 9.06 -5.52 0.31
N LEU A 106 8.38 -4.38 0.42
CA LEU A 106 7.72 -3.91 1.62
C LEU A 106 6.20 -3.91 1.41
N LEU A 107 5.49 -4.65 2.25
CA LEU A 107 4.04 -4.75 2.26
C LEU A 107 3.51 -4.00 3.48
N LEU A 108 2.51 -3.13 3.31
CA LEU A 108 1.91 -2.39 4.43
C LEU A 108 0.39 -2.46 4.38
N ASP A 109 -0.20 -2.87 5.50
CA ASP A 109 -1.65 -2.89 5.67
C ASP A 109 -2.14 -1.60 6.35
N GLU A 110 -2.91 -0.80 5.61
CA GLU A 110 -3.48 0.49 6.02
C GLU A 110 -2.57 1.38 6.89
N PRO A 111 -1.36 1.73 6.42
CA PRO A 111 -0.36 2.41 7.25
C PRO A 111 -0.74 3.84 7.62
N THR A 112 -1.82 4.39 7.06
CA THR A 112 -2.34 5.73 7.37
C THR A 112 -3.56 5.71 8.30
N SER A 113 -4.06 4.52 8.67
CA SER A 113 -5.25 4.39 9.52
C SER A 113 -5.01 4.99 10.91
N GLY A 114 -6.00 5.72 11.43
CA GLY A 114 -5.93 6.37 12.74
C GLY A 114 -4.94 7.54 12.86
N LEU A 115 -4.36 8.01 11.74
CA LEU A 115 -3.46 9.16 11.71
C LEU A 115 -4.17 10.43 11.22
N ASP A 116 -3.73 11.58 11.73
CA ASP A 116 -4.12 12.86 11.14
C ASP A 116 -3.53 13.03 9.74
N SER A 117 -4.11 13.94 8.95
CA SER A 117 -3.73 14.15 7.55
C SER A 117 -2.25 14.52 7.34
N THR A 118 -1.62 15.20 8.31
CA THR A 118 -0.21 15.59 8.22
C THR A 118 0.68 14.36 8.47
N SER A 119 0.38 13.59 9.51
CA SER A 119 1.08 12.35 9.83
C SER A 119 0.95 11.31 8.71
N ALA A 120 -0.26 11.09 8.19
CA ALA A 120 -0.51 10.18 7.08
C ALA A 120 0.26 10.59 5.80
N ASN A 121 0.25 11.87 5.45
CA ASN A 121 1.01 12.37 4.29
C ASN A 121 2.53 12.19 4.50
N ARG A 122 3.02 12.33 5.74
CA ARG A 122 4.42 12.06 6.06
C ARG A 122 4.77 10.58 5.89
N ILE A 123 3.91 9.66 6.31
CA ILE A 123 4.07 8.22 6.07
C ILE A 123 4.19 7.95 4.57
N LEU A 124 3.26 8.44 3.75
CA LEU A 124 3.30 8.21 2.30
C LEU A 124 4.56 8.78 1.64
N ARG A 125 5.08 9.92 2.12
CA ARG A 125 6.35 10.47 1.62
C ARG A 125 7.56 9.60 1.96
N ILE A 126 7.56 8.98 3.14
CA ILE A 126 8.59 8.01 3.53
C ILE A 126 8.51 6.79 2.61
N LEU A 127 7.30 6.25 2.39
CA LEU A 127 7.09 5.09 1.52
C LEU A 127 7.50 5.38 0.06
N GLN A 128 7.21 6.58 -0.43
CA GLN A 128 7.66 7.05 -1.74
C GLN A 128 9.20 7.09 -1.81
N GLY A 129 9.88 7.62 -0.79
CA GLY A 129 11.35 7.64 -0.74
C GLY A 129 11.97 6.23 -0.73
N ILE A 130 11.34 5.28 -0.01
CA ILE A 130 11.75 3.87 -0.01
C ILE A 130 11.62 3.28 -1.43
N ALA A 131 10.51 3.54 -2.10
CA ALA A 131 10.27 3.09 -3.47
C ALA A 131 11.26 3.72 -4.48
N GLU A 132 11.48 5.03 -4.42
CA GLU A 132 12.44 5.76 -5.25
C GLU A 132 13.87 5.24 -5.07
N ALA A 133 14.19 4.72 -3.89
CA ALA A 133 15.47 4.10 -3.60
C ALA A 133 15.58 2.65 -4.12
N GLY A 134 14.65 2.19 -4.98
CA GLY A 134 14.73 0.92 -5.71
C GLY A 134 14.03 -0.26 -5.05
N ARG A 135 13.21 -0.04 -4.02
CA ARG A 135 12.42 -1.08 -3.36
C ARG A 135 11.01 -1.14 -3.94
N THR A 136 10.37 -2.31 -3.90
CA THR A 136 8.94 -2.40 -4.21
C THR A 136 8.13 -2.16 -2.95
N VAL A 137 7.19 -1.22 -2.99
CA VAL A 137 6.26 -0.95 -1.88
C VAL A 137 4.84 -1.22 -2.34
N ILE A 138 4.12 -2.07 -1.60
CA ILE A 138 2.70 -2.34 -1.83
C ILE A 138 1.96 -2.00 -0.55
N THR A 139 0.86 -1.25 -0.66
CA THR A 139 0.07 -0.87 0.49
C THR A 139 -1.42 -0.84 0.19
N THR A 140 -2.23 -1.23 1.17
CA THR A 140 -3.68 -0.99 1.20
C THR A 140 -3.92 0.38 1.84
N ILE A 141 -4.85 1.16 1.29
CA ILE A 141 -5.20 2.49 1.82
C ILE A 141 -6.71 2.66 1.80
N HIS A 142 -7.28 2.87 2.98
CA HIS A 142 -8.69 3.20 3.13
C HIS A 142 -8.91 4.69 2.82
N GLN A 143 -9.67 4.98 1.76
CA GLN A 143 -10.14 6.34 1.39
C GLN A 143 -9.06 7.44 1.43
N PRO A 144 -8.01 7.38 0.58
CA PRO A 144 -7.00 8.42 0.53
C PRO A 144 -7.60 9.76 0.07
N SER A 145 -7.10 10.87 0.63
CA SER A 145 -7.40 12.20 0.07
C SER A 145 -6.90 12.32 -1.37
N SER A 146 -7.50 13.21 -2.17
CA SER A 146 -7.08 13.45 -3.57
C SER A 146 -5.62 13.89 -3.72
N ARG A 147 -4.99 14.42 -2.65
CA ARG A 147 -3.56 14.74 -2.61
C ARG A 147 -2.72 13.48 -2.46
N MET A 148 -3.12 12.58 -1.56
CA MET A 148 -2.44 11.31 -1.31
C MET A 148 -2.59 10.36 -2.50
N PHE A 149 -3.78 10.31 -3.12
CA PHE A 149 -4.04 9.48 -4.29
C PHE A 149 -3.03 9.73 -5.43
N ARG A 150 -2.63 10.99 -5.63
CA ARG A 150 -1.65 11.37 -6.67
C ARG A 150 -0.22 10.90 -6.39
N MET A 151 0.06 10.36 -5.20
CA MET A 151 1.38 9.86 -4.84
C MET A 151 1.60 8.41 -5.27
N PHE A 152 0.54 7.68 -5.66
CA PHE A 152 0.66 6.28 -6.08
C PHE A 152 1.06 6.17 -7.56
N ASP A 153 2.06 5.34 -7.84
CA ASP A 153 2.49 5.06 -9.21
C ASP A 153 1.49 4.16 -9.95
N LYS A 154 1.05 3.11 -9.25
CA LYS A 154 0.10 2.11 -9.73
C LYS A 154 -1.06 1.95 -8.75
N LEU A 155 -2.21 1.57 -9.30
CA LEU A 155 -3.42 1.26 -8.54
C LEU A 155 -3.89 -0.14 -8.92
N LEU A 156 -4.25 -0.91 -7.90
CA LEU A 156 -5.04 -2.14 -8.02
C LEU A 156 -6.37 -1.90 -7.29
N LEU A 157 -7.47 -1.85 -8.04
CA LEU A 157 -8.81 -1.76 -7.48
C LEU A 157 -9.42 -3.16 -7.45
N ILE A 158 -9.94 -3.58 -6.30
CA ILE A 158 -10.53 -4.90 -6.09
C ILE A 158 -11.96 -4.71 -5.59
N SER A 159 -12.90 -5.49 -6.15
CA SER A 159 -14.26 -5.64 -5.64
C SER A 159 -14.58 -7.13 -5.51
N GLU A 160 -15.21 -7.55 -4.42
CA GLU A 160 -15.60 -8.95 -4.15
C GLU A 160 -14.50 -10.01 -4.43
N GLY A 161 -13.21 -9.64 -4.25
CA GLY A 161 -12.06 -10.51 -4.52
C GLY A 161 -11.56 -10.52 -5.97
N CYS A 162 -12.22 -9.79 -6.87
CA CYS A 162 -11.89 -9.66 -8.28
C CYS A 162 -11.23 -8.31 -8.61
N PRO A 163 -10.20 -8.27 -9.48
CA PRO A 163 -9.56 -7.03 -9.90
C PRO A 163 -10.43 -6.26 -10.92
N VAL A 164 -10.90 -5.08 -10.52
CA VAL A 164 -11.69 -4.16 -11.36
C VAL A 164 -10.81 -3.24 -12.18
N TYR A 165 -9.62 -2.91 -11.69
CA TYR A 165 -8.64 -2.12 -12.43
C TYR A 165 -7.22 -2.43 -11.97
N TYR A 166 -6.29 -2.53 -12.91
CA TYR A 166 -4.85 -2.53 -12.64
C TYR A 166 -4.13 -1.65 -13.66
N GLY A 167 -3.38 -0.65 -13.19
CA GLY A 167 -2.67 0.26 -14.08
C GLY A 167 -2.04 1.42 -13.34
N LYS A 168 -1.67 2.48 -14.06
CA LYS A 168 -1.16 3.70 -13.41
C LYS A 168 -2.30 4.39 -12.67
N ALA A 169 -2.06 4.87 -11.45
CA ALA A 169 -3.12 5.53 -10.67
C ALA A 169 -3.63 6.80 -11.37
N ARG A 170 -2.73 7.53 -12.06
CA ARG A 170 -3.08 8.74 -12.81
C ARG A 170 -3.97 8.50 -14.04
N GLU A 171 -3.99 7.28 -14.58
CA GLU A 171 -4.74 6.90 -15.80
C GLU A 171 -6.11 6.28 -15.45
N SER A 172 -6.39 6.04 -14.15
CA SER A 172 -7.61 5.34 -13.73
C SER A 172 -8.88 6.11 -14.08
N MET A 173 -8.90 7.44 -13.88
CA MET A 173 -10.08 8.25 -14.18
C MET A 173 -10.41 8.26 -15.69
N ASP A 174 -9.38 8.36 -16.53
CA ASP A 174 -9.55 8.34 -17.99
C ASP A 174 -10.04 6.97 -18.46
N TYR A 175 -9.54 5.89 -17.85
CA TYR A 175 -10.00 4.53 -18.11
C TYR A 175 -11.51 4.37 -17.87
N PHE A 176 -12.01 4.75 -16.69
CA PHE A 176 -13.44 4.67 -16.39
C PHE A 176 -14.29 5.64 -17.23
N SER A 177 -13.76 6.83 -17.53
CA SER A 177 -14.42 7.80 -18.42
C SER A 177 -14.60 7.24 -19.84
N SER A 178 -13.61 6.50 -20.35
CA SER A 178 -13.70 5.85 -21.68
C SER A 178 -14.80 4.80 -21.75
N MET A 179 -15.12 4.19 -20.61
CA MET A 179 -16.23 3.24 -20.42
C MET A 179 -17.55 3.95 -20.06
N ARG A 180 -17.63 5.28 -20.22
CA ARG A 180 -18.81 6.12 -19.92
C ARG A 180 -19.19 6.19 -18.44
N PHE A 181 -18.30 5.79 -17.53
CA PHE A 181 -18.45 6.09 -16.10
C PHE A 181 -17.86 7.47 -15.81
N ILE A 182 -18.72 8.45 -15.55
CA ILE A 182 -18.31 9.87 -15.42
C ILE A 182 -18.88 10.44 -14.13
N PRO A 183 -18.06 11.06 -13.25
CA PRO A 183 -18.55 11.79 -12.09
C PRO A 183 -19.51 12.91 -12.50
N GLN A 184 -20.69 12.98 -11.88
CA GLN A 184 -21.65 14.06 -12.11
C GLN A 184 -21.34 15.30 -11.27
N ILE A 185 -20.60 15.12 -10.18
CA ILE A 185 -20.12 16.18 -9.30
C ILE A 185 -18.60 16.13 -9.15
N PRO A 186 -17.94 17.26 -8.82
CA PRO A 186 -16.53 17.23 -8.42
C PRO A 186 -16.37 16.37 -7.16
N MET A 187 -15.67 15.24 -7.29
CA MET A 187 -15.42 14.32 -6.18
C MET A 187 -13.97 13.83 -6.14
N ASN A 188 -13.58 13.23 -5.03
CA ASN A 188 -12.25 12.64 -4.90
C ASN A 188 -12.11 11.42 -5.84
N PRO A 189 -11.04 11.31 -6.65
CA PRO A 189 -10.81 10.13 -7.49
C PRO A 189 -10.89 8.80 -6.74
N ALA A 190 -10.38 8.75 -5.51
CA ALA A 190 -10.43 7.52 -4.73
C ALA A 190 -11.85 7.14 -4.30
N GLU A 191 -12.68 8.14 -3.99
CA GLU A 191 -14.09 7.97 -3.64
C GLU A 191 -14.88 7.47 -4.85
N PHE A 192 -14.72 8.12 -6.01
CA PHE A 192 -15.29 7.68 -7.28
C PHE A 192 -14.99 6.20 -7.59
N LEU A 193 -13.73 5.78 -7.41
CA LEU A 193 -13.32 4.40 -7.68
C LEU A 193 -13.89 3.40 -6.67
N LEU A 194 -14.04 3.80 -5.41
CA LEU A 194 -14.66 2.98 -4.38
C LEU A 194 -16.16 2.84 -4.62
N ASP A 195 -16.84 3.94 -4.97
CA ASP A 195 -18.25 3.95 -5.33
C ASP A 195 -18.55 3.04 -6.53
N LEU A 196 -17.68 3.06 -7.56
CA LEU A 196 -17.76 2.11 -8.66
C LEU A 196 -17.55 0.67 -8.21
N ALA A 197 -16.56 0.42 -7.35
CA ALA A 197 -16.26 -0.92 -6.85
C ALA A 197 -17.37 -1.47 -5.94
N THR A 198 -18.14 -0.63 -5.26
CA THR A 198 -19.26 -1.02 -4.40
C THR A 198 -20.61 -0.96 -5.11
N GLY A 199 -20.66 -0.48 -6.36
CA GLY A 199 -21.90 -0.31 -7.12
C GLY A 199 -22.71 0.95 -6.74
N GLN A 200 -22.18 1.82 -5.89
CA GLN A 200 -22.83 3.05 -5.43
C GLN A 200 -22.74 4.18 -6.47
N VAL A 201 -23.52 4.11 -7.54
CA VAL A 201 -23.44 5.04 -8.68
C VAL A 201 -24.45 6.20 -8.62
N ASN A 202 -24.78 6.71 -7.43
CA ASN A 202 -25.76 7.80 -7.30
C ASN A 202 -25.29 9.09 -7.98
N ASP A 203 -24.02 9.43 -7.78
CA ASP A 203 -23.37 10.63 -8.33
C ASP A 203 -22.50 10.33 -9.56
N ILE A 204 -22.71 9.15 -10.18
CA ILE A 204 -21.92 8.66 -11.31
C ILE A 204 -22.86 8.39 -12.49
N SER A 205 -22.54 8.99 -13.63
CA SER A 205 -23.19 8.63 -14.89
C SER A 205 -22.73 7.24 -15.32
N VAL A 206 -23.66 6.38 -15.71
CA VAL A 206 -23.41 5.01 -16.18
C VAL A 206 -23.78 4.84 -17.66
N PRO A 207 -23.19 3.87 -18.38
CA PRO A 207 -23.59 3.51 -19.75
C PRO A 207 -25.10 3.31 -19.90
N ASP A 208 -25.65 3.68 -21.07
CA ASP A 208 -27.10 3.58 -21.35
C ASP A 208 -27.64 2.16 -21.18
N ASP A 209 -26.82 1.15 -21.50
CA ASP A 209 -27.17 -0.28 -21.35
C ASP A 209 -27.52 -0.63 -19.89
N LEU A 210 -26.81 -0.03 -18.94
CA LEU A 210 -27.01 -0.22 -17.49
C LEU A 210 -28.14 0.67 -16.94
N GLN A 211 -28.53 1.74 -17.61
CA GLN A 211 -29.63 2.60 -17.13
C GLN A 211 -30.97 1.84 -17.09
N SER A 212 -31.14 0.86 -17.97
CA SER A 212 -32.35 0.02 -18.04
C SER A 212 -32.54 -0.88 -16.80
N THR A 213 -31.45 -1.27 -16.14
CA THR A 213 -31.44 -2.13 -14.95
C THR A 213 -31.33 -1.35 -13.64
N ARG A 214 -31.33 0.00 -13.67
CA ARG A 214 -31.14 0.86 -12.48
C ARG A 214 -32.17 0.66 -11.35
N SER A 215 -33.34 0.14 -11.67
CA SER A 215 -34.42 -0.20 -10.72
C SER A 215 -34.37 -1.64 -10.21
N SER A 216 -33.43 -2.46 -10.70
CA SER A 216 -33.22 -3.84 -10.26
C SER A 216 -32.42 -3.90 -8.95
N PRO A 217 -32.76 -4.78 -8.00
CA PRO A 217 -31.92 -5.05 -6.83
C PRO A 217 -30.56 -5.68 -7.19
N GLU A 218 -30.34 -6.08 -8.45
CA GLU A 218 -29.07 -6.63 -8.95
C GLU A 218 -28.18 -5.58 -9.63
N PHE A 219 -28.64 -4.33 -9.74
CA PHE A 219 -27.95 -3.26 -10.47
C PHE A 219 -26.51 -3.02 -9.99
N GLU A 220 -26.29 -3.02 -8.67
CA GLU A 220 -24.95 -2.86 -8.09
C GLU A 220 -23.98 -3.96 -8.59
N ARG A 221 -24.46 -5.20 -8.67
CA ARG A 221 -23.68 -6.34 -9.19
C ARG A 221 -23.43 -6.24 -10.68
N ASP A 222 -24.40 -5.73 -11.44
CA ASP A 222 -24.26 -5.57 -12.90
C ASP A 222 -23.23 -4.49 -13.25
N VAL A 223 -23.18 -3.40 -12.49
CA VAL A 223 -22.14 -2.37 -12.62
C VAL A 223 -20.75 -2.96 -12.37
N ILE A 224 -20.60 -3.73 -11.28
CA ILE A 224 -19.32 -4.38 -10.93
C ILE A 224 -18.92 -5.38 -12.02
N LYS A 225 -19.82 -6.25 -12.47
CA LYS A 225 -19.55 -7.23 -13.53
C LYS A 225 -19.12 -6.59 -14.84
N VAL A 226 -19.73 -5.48 -15.23
CA VAL A 226 -19.32 -4.75 -16.45
C VAL A 226 -17.91 -4.18 -16.28
N ALA A 227 -17.61 -3.57 -15.14
CA ALA A 227 -16.29 -3.04 -14.86
C ALA A 227 -15.22 -4.15 -14.82
N GLU A 228 -15.52 -5.30 -14.22
CA GLU A 228 -14.66 -6.49 -14.18
C GLU A 228 -14.45 -7.11 -15.56
N PHE A 229 -15.52 -7.30 -16.33
CA PHE A 229 -15.44 -7.89 -17.67
C PHE A 229 -14.56 -7.03 -18.60
N LEU A 230 -14.78 -5.72 -18.59
CA LEU A 230 -13.99 -4.78 -19.40
C LEU A 230 -12.53 -4.72 -18.93
N SER A 231 -12.28 -4.85 -17.62
CA SER A 231 -10.93 -5.01 -17.05
C SER A 231 -10.23 -6.27 -17.56
N GLN A 232 -10.90 -7.42 -17.56
CA GLN A 232 -10.33 -8.67 -18.07
C GLN A 232 -9.98 -8.59 -19.56
N VAL A 233 -10.84 -7.97 -20.37
CA VAL A 233 -10.56 -7.75 -21.81
C VAL A 233 -9.34 -6.85 -21.98
N ASN A 234 -9.21 -5.78 -21.20
CA ASN A 234 -8.07 -4.86 -21.29
C ASN A 234 -6.75 -5.51 -20.82
N ILE A 235 -6.79 -6.26 -19.72
CA ILE A 235 -5.64 -7.02 -19.21
C ILE A 235 -5.19 -8.05 -20.26
N ALA A 236 -6.12 -8.81 -20.84
CA ALA A 236 -5.82 -9.78 -21.89
C ALA A 236 -5.18 -9.12 -23.14
N MET A 237 -5.70 -7.96 -23.56
CA MET A 237 -5.14 -7.20 -24.69
C MET A 237 -3.74 -6.63 -24.41
N SER A 238 -3.49 -6.21 -23.17
CA SER A 238 -2.17 -5.71 -22.75
C SER A 238 -1.09 -6.82 -22.72
N LEU A 239 -1.48 -8.06 -22.42
CA LEU A 239 -0.59 -9.23 -22.41
C LEU A 239 -0.25 -9.75 -23.82
N ILE A 240 -1.09 -9.45 -24.81
CA ILE A 240 -0.86 -9.81 -26.22
C ILE A 240 0.06 -8.79 -26.93
N SER A 241 0.25 -7.61 -26.33
CA SER A 241 1.02 -6.49 -26.92
C SER A 241 2.51 -6.48 -26.52
N TYR A 242 3.01 -7.56 -25.90
CA TYR A 242 4.43 -7.78 -25.57
C TYR A 242 4.98 -9.06 -26.22
#